data_AF-A0A949Y4W6-F1
#
_entry.id   AF-A0A949Y4W6-F1
#
_cell.length_a   1.000
_cell.length_b   1.000
_cell.length_c   1.000
_cell.angle_alpha   90.00
_cell.angle_beta   90.00
_cell.angle_gamma   90.00
#
_symmetry.space_group_name_H-M   'P 1'
#
loop_
_entity.id
_entity.type
_entity.pdbx_description
1 polymer ?
#
loop_
_entity_poly.entity_id
_entity_poly.type
_entity_poly.pdbx_seq_one_letter_code
_entity_poly.pdbx_strand_id
1 'polypeptide(L)'
;MKSAVIIVHGIGPLDRYQIQDQFAAELRDALNTETDEERRQRFWGEPPPRQGQWHADVIWPPVRRNEQLEGVRPSAVRVHCENNGVDVLQEPAVDVFEAYWSPADKGQTNAFSVLSWMLRSIFSPVADTRIAAPSLKTAYDVAFISAIALLVPALAALGVLGTRGAYLKFLGTSLHPLVALLVGLTGGYLVAQGLSRLVPLLFVSGVGRSTRRPWLLVILGLAIVGLTAWLAGGEYFDVAGRLGWLLLTATSARLLLSLMIDFLDNRVGDIQIFSTHNENQRFYLLREKILQIVGDTALSVLRTKDGLLAKPLYDRVFLVGHSLGSSVLMDVIIELHRLLMEGGLDESSWNRLRCFVSYGTALEKTHYLLGCARPGAPQQVSEFKADLYARLFSANAAALRPASASTRPPMFWTNYWYFSDVIANAIASYGRATTTSDPTDDVHYTCLNVRLPSPAGVIWSHGRYLDDRRLWHTQDGRRGLATIVASA
;
A
#
# COMPACT_ATOMS: atom_id res chain seq x y z
N MET A 1 -5.84 8.68 29.42
CA MET A 1 -5.43 9.44 28.21
C MET A 1 -5.96 8.71 27.00
N LYS A 2 -6.49 9.45 26.04
CA LYS A 2 -7.13 8.85 24.86
C LYS A 2 -6.39 9.24 23.59
N SER A 3 -6.03 8.25 22.81
CA SER A 3 -5.30 8.42 21.55
C SER A 3 -6.21 8.08 20.37
N ALA A 4 -5.98 8.74 19.23
CA ALA A 4 -6.59 8.35 17.95
C ALA A 4 -5.51 7.96 16.94
N VAL A 5 -5.76 6.92 16.16
CA VAL A 5 -4.94 6.52 15.02
C VAL A 5 -5.76 6.69 13.76
N ILE A 6 -5.31 7.50 12.81
CA ILE A 6 -5.91 7.61 11.48
C ILE A 6 -5.03 6.83 10.52
N ILE A 7 -5.52 5.69 10.05
CA ILE A 7 -4.87 4.88 9.04
C ILE A 7 -5.40 5.25 7.64
N VAL A 8 -4.46 5.44 6.72
CA VAL A 8 -4.72 5.66 5.30
C VAL A 8 -4.00 4.57 4.55
N HIS A 9 -4.76 3.63 4.01
CA HIS A 9 -4.19 2.65 3.11
C HIS A 9 -4.00 3.26 1.72
N GLY A 10 -3.01 2.74 1.01
CA GLY A 10 -2.77 3.10 -0.38
C GLY A 10 -3.56 2.21 -1.32
N ILE A 11 -2.82 1.61 -2.23
CA ILE A 11 -3.32 1.02 -3.45
C ILE A 11 -3.92 -0.37 -3.23
N GLY A 12 -5.13 -0.60 -3.76
CA GLY A 12 -5.64 -1.95 -3.97
C GLY A 12 -7.12 -2.16 -3.62
N PRO A 13 -7.66 -3.34 -3.98
CA PRO A 13 -9.05 -3.68 -3.73
C PRO A 13 -9.23 -4.11 -2.27
N LEU A 14 -9.07 -3.18 -1.34
CA LEU A 14 -9.50 -3.36 0.04
C LEU A 14 -10.95 -2.92 0.17
N ASP A 15 -11.71 -3.71 0.92
CA ASP A 15 -13.05 -3.34 1.33
C ASP A 15 -12.95 -2.21 2.37
N ARG A 16 -13.96 -1.34 2.39
CA ARG A 16 -14.04 -0.25 3.37
C ARG A 16 -13.98 -0.84 4.79
N TYR A 17 -13.16 -0.27 5.66
CA TYR A 17 -12.94 -0.71 7.06
C TYR A 17 -12.05 -1.94 7.22
N GLN A 18 -11.63 -2.59 6.11
CA GLN A 18 -10.78 -3.77 6.21
C GLN A 18 -9.42 -3.45 6.85
N ILE A 19 -8.80 -2.31 6.50
CA ILE A 19 -7.50 -1.95 7.07
C ILE A 19 -7.66 -1.48 8.52
N GLN A 20 -8.78 -0.81 8.85
CA GLN A 20 -9.12 -0.42 10.21
C GLN A 20 -9.17 -1.65 11.14
N ASP A 21 -9.95 -2.65 10.73
CA ASP A 21 -10.18 -3.86 11.50
C ASP A 21 -8.87 -4.66 11.64
N GLN A 22 -8.12 -4.82 10.54
CA GLN A 22 -6.83 -5.49 10.57
C GLN A 22 -5.85 -4.75 11.49
N PHE A 23 -5.75 -3.43 11.39
CA PHE A 23 -4.85 -2.64 12.22
C PHE A 23 -5.21 -2.74 13.71
N ALA A 24 -6.49 -2.63 14.05
CA ALA A 24 -6.95 -2.72 15.42
C ALA A 24 -6.72 -4.13 16.01
N ALA A 25 -6.97 -5.18 15.23
CA ALA A 25 -6.72 -6.57 15.63
C ALA A 25 -5.22 -6.82 15.90
N GLU A 26 -4.36 -6.41 14.97
CA GLU A 26 -2.90 -6.59 15.11
C GLU A 26 -2.32 -5.72 16.24
N LEU A 27 -2.85 -4.50 16.45
CA LEU A 27 -2.48 -3.66 17.59
C LEU A 27 -2.88 -4.33 18.91
N ARG A 28 -4.12 -4.85 19.03
CA ARG A 28 -4.57 -5.60 20.19
C ARG A 28 -3.68 -6.81 20.45
N ASP A 29 -3.39 -7.59 19.42
CA ASP A 29 -2.57 -8.80 19.54
C ASP A 29 -1.14 -8.47 19.93
N ALA A 30 -0.59 -7.37 19.41
CA ALA A 30 0.69 -6.86 19.85
C ALA A 30 0.67 -6.42 21.32
N LEU A 31 -0.34 -5.68 21.76
CA LEU A 31 -0.44 -5.23 23.16
C LEU A 31 -0.65 -6.39 24.15
N ASN A 32 -1.27 -7.48 23.70
CA ASN A 32 -1.41 -8.71 24.49
C ASN A 32 -0.19 -9.66 24.41
N THR A 33 0.70 -9.44 23.44
CA THR A 33 1.88 -10.29 23.26
C THR A 33 2.94 -9.92 24.30
N GLU A 34 3.40 -10.94 25.02
CA GLU A 34 4.46 -10.77 26.01
C GLU A 34 5.71 -10.18 25.37
N THR A 35 6.18 -9.07 25.93
CA THR A 35 7.43 -8.47 25.46
C THR A 35 8.61 -9.38 25.79
N ASP A 36 9.70 -9.31 25.02
CA ASP A 36 10.91 -10.07 25.34
C ASP A 36 11.50 -9.67 26.71
N GLU A 37 11.24 -8.45 27.16
CA GLU A 37 11.62 -7.97 28.49
C GLU A 37 10.79 -8.63 29.59
N GLU A 38 9.46 -8.70 29.44
CA GLU A 38 8.58 -9.47 30.34
C GLU A 38 8.99 -10.94 30.38
N ARG A 39 9.33 -11.53 29.22
CA ARG A 39 9.81 -12.91 29.14
C ARG A 39 11.14 -13.10 29.87
N ARG A 40 12.07 -12.16 29.74
CA ARG A 40 13.35 -12.17 30.48
C ARG A 40 13.13 -11.99 31.97
N GLN A 41 12.27 -11.06 32.37
CA GLN A 41 11.94 -10.84 33.78
C GLN A 41 11.28 -12.07 34.40
N ARG A 42 10.38 -12.74 33.68
CA ARG A 42 9.80 -14.01 34.12
C ARG A 42 10.84 -15.12 34.28
N PHE A 43 11.88 -15.12 33.46
CA PHE A 43 12.97 -16.09 33.60
C PHE A 43 13.81 -15.84 34.87
N TRP A 44 13.89 -14.59 35.35
CA TRP A 44 14.72 -14.18 36.49
C TRP A 44 13.93 -13.73 37.75
N GLY A 45 12.59 -13.78 37.75
CA GLY A 45 11.74 -13.30 38.85
C GLY A 45 10.23 -13.37 38.56
N GLU A 46 9.40 -12.81 39.45
CA GLU A 46 7.96 -12.69 39.21
C GLU A 46 7.70 -11.62 38.12
N PRO A 47 6.95 -11.94 37.05
CA PRO A 47 6.64 -10.96 36.02
C PRO A 47 5.77 -9.85 36.63
N PRO A 48 5.93 -8.59 36.18
CA PRO A 48 5.05 -7.51 36.61
C PRO A 48 3.59 -7.90 36.32
N PRO A 49 2.64 -7.53 37.21
CA PRO A 49 1.23 -7.80 36.98
C PRO A 49 0.84 -7.15 35.65
N ARG A 50 0.30 -7.97 34.72
CA ARG A 50 -0.13 -7.47 33.42
C ARG A 50 -1.22 -6.43 33.61
N GLN A 51 -1.11 -5.33 32.86
CA GLN A 51 -2.19 -4.37 32.68
C GLN A 51 -3.27 -5.05 31.84
N GLY A 52 -4.20 -5.74 32.50
CA GLY A 52 -5.41 -6.30 31.92
C GLY A 52 -5.23 -7.15 30.66
N GLN A 53 -6.33 -7.43 29.98
CA GLN A 53 -6.34 -7.94 28.62
C GLN A 53 -6.79 -6.82 27.69
N TRP A 54 -6.15 -6.67 26.53
CA TRP A 54 -6.55 -5.70 25.51
C TRP A 54 -7.64 -6.29 24.61
N HIS A 55 -8.68 -5.50 24.38
CA HIS A 55 -9.83 -5.81 23.54
C HIS A 55 -9.92 -4.81 22.38
N ALA A 56 -10.56 -5.21 21.29
CA ALA A 56 -10.81 -4.36 20.12
C ALA A 56 -12.31 -4.38 19.80
N ASP A 57 -12.99 -3.28 20.07
CA ASP A 57 -14.45 -3.16 19.95
C ASP A 57 -14.85 -2.05 18.96
N VAL A 58 -15.88 -2.31 18.16
CA VAL A 58 -16.44 -1.29 17.28
C VAL A 58 -17.26 -0.31 18.11
N ILE A 59 -16.79 0.92 18.26
CA ILE A 59 -17.47 1.96 19.05
C ILE A 59 -18.35 2.87 18.20
N TRP A 60 -17.99 3.07 16.93
CA TRP A 60 -18.79 3.78 15.93
C TRP A 60 -18.98 2.87 14.73
N PRO A 61 -20.23 2.50 14.39
CA PRO A 61 -20.48 1.46 13.41
C PRO A 61 -20.08 1.89 12.00
N PRO A 62 -19.80 0.93 11.10
CA PRO A 62 -19.56 1.15 9.69
C PRO A 62 -20.65 2.01 9.04
N VAL A 63 -20.25 3.09 8.35
CA VAL A 63 -21.17 3.91 7.56
C VAL A 63 -21.53 3.13 6.30
N ARG A 64 -22.84 2.97 6.03
CA ARG A 64 -23.31 2.24 4.85
C ARG A 64 -22.91 2.97 3.57
N ARG A 65 -22.67 2.22 2.49
CA ARG A 65 -22.10 2.73 1.22
C ARG A 65 -22.88 3.88 0.58
N ASN A 66 -24.18 4.02 0.90
CA ASN A 66 -25.08 5.00 0.27
C ASN A 66 -25.47 6.16 1.20
N GLU A 67 -24.96 6.20 2.43
CA GLU A 67 -25.23 7.32 3.34
C GLU A 67 -24.27 8.48 2.99
N GLN A 68 -24.85 9.66 2.73
CA GLN A 68 -24.07 10.89 2.57
C GLN A 68 -23.29 11.15 3.87
N LEU A 69 -22.00 11.47 3.74
CA LEU A 69 -21.07 11.60 4.87
C LEU A 69 -21.24 12.89 5.66
N GLU A 70 -22.16 13.78 5.28
CA GLU A 70 -22.36 15.06 5.96
C GLU A 70 -22.87 14.82 7.39
N GLY A 71 -22.02 15.10 8.38
CA GLY A 71 -22.33 14.99 9.81
C GLY A 71 -22.24 13.58 10.41
N VAL A 72 -21.94 12.55 9.61
CA VAL A 72 -21.79 11.18 10.11
C VAL A 72 -20.38 10.98 10.65
N ARG A 73 -20.27 10.53 11.91
CA ARG A 73 -18.96 10.21 12.51
C ARG A 73 -18.29 9.08 11.71
N PRO A 74 -16.97 9.15 11.45
CA PRO A 74 -16.27 8.04 10.84
C PRO A 74 -16.38 6.79 11.72
N SER A 75 -16.37 5.60 11.09
CA SER A 75 -16.29 4.33 11.82
C SER A 75 -15.04 4.34 12.72
N ALA A 76 -15.14 3.77 13.92
CA ALA A 76 -14.05 3.70 14.87
C ALA A 76 -14.02 2.35 15.58
N VAL A 77 -12.83 1.75 15.66
CA VAL A 77 -12.55 0.55 16.45
C VAL A 77 -11.68 0.97 17.62
N ARG A 78 -12.16 0.78 18.84
CA ARG A 78 -11.44 1.08 20.07
C ARG A 78 -10.63 -0.12 20.51
N VAL A 79 -9.32 0.05 20.61
CA VAL A 79 -8.43 -0.86 21.30
C VAL A 79 -8.24 -0.34 22.74
N HIS A 80 -8.68 -1.09 23.74
CA HIS A 80 -8.65 -0.68 25.15
C HIS A 80 -8.30 -1.87 26.06
N CYS A 81 -7.83 -1.56 27.26
CA CYS A 81 -7.42 -2.53 28.28
C CYS A 81 -8.55 -2.72 29.29
N GLU A 82 -9.04 -3.95 29.48
CA GLU A 82 -10.04 -4.27 30.50
C GLU A 82 -9.35 -4.26 31.88
N ASN A 83 -9.61 -3.23 32.69
CA ASN A 83 -9.17 -3.19 34.07
C ASN A 83 -10.34 -3.59 34.99
N ASN A 84 -10.17 -4.68 35.74
CA ASN A 84 -11.17 -5.27 36.64
C ASN A 84 -11.60 -4.37 37.83
N GLY A 85 -12.20 -3.19 37.59
CA GLY A 85 -13.03 -2.48 38.57
C GLY A 85 -12.55 -1.11 39.06
N VAL A 86 -11.69 -0.38 38.34
CA VAL A 86 -11.33 1.00 38.71
C VAL A 86 -11.59 1.96 37.54
N ASP A 87 -12.72 2.68 37.63
CA ASP A 87 -13.11 3.85 36.82
C ASP A 87 -12.89 3.72 35.29
N VAL A 88 -13.90 3.19 34.59
CA VAL A 88 -13.96 3.00 33.12
C VAL A 88 -13.56 4.26 32.32
N LEU A 89 -13.70 5.45 32.91
CA LEU A 89 -13.38 6.73 32.27
C LEU A 89 -11.86 7.00 32.15
N GLN A 90 -11.01 6.26 32.85
CA GLN A 90 -9.56 6.49 32.85
C GLN A 90 -8.75 5.43 32.09
N GLU A 91 -9.40 4.39 31.55
CA GLU A 91 -8.71 3.31 30.86
C GLU A 91 -7.97 3.83 29.61
N PRO A 92 -6.71 3.38 29.39
CA PRO A 92 -5.99 3.72 28.18
C PRO A 92 -6.74 3.13 26.98
N ALA A 93 -7.10 4.00 26.04
CA ALA A 93 -7.85 3.62 24.85
C ALA A 93 -7.29 4.29 23.60
N VAL A 94 -7.26 3.53 22.52
CA VAL A 94 -6.83 3.94 21.19
C VAL A 94 -7.99 3.73 20.23
N ASP A 95 -8.53 4.81 19.69
CA ASP A 95 -9.56 4.72 18.65
C ASP A 95 -8.88 4.73 17.28
N VAL A 96 -9.06 3.66 16.50
CA VAL A 96 -8.52 3.50 15.15
C VAL A 96 -9.58 3.93 14.14
N PHE A 97 -9.20 4.78 13.19
CA PHE A 97 -10.01 5.35 12.12
C PHE A 97 -9.41 5.03 10.77
N GLU A 98 -10.23 4.71 9.77
CA GLU A 98 -9.77 4.62 8.38
C GLU A 98 -10.29 5.78 7.54
N ALA A 99 -9.37 6.48 6.86
CA ALA A 99 -9.74 7.46 5.83
C ALA A 99 -9.77 6.75 4.46
N TYR A 100 -10.93 6.20 4.12
CA TYR A 100 -11.14 5.38 2.92
C TYR A 100 -11.49 6.23 1.68
N TRP A 101 -10.63 6.22 0.67
CA TRP A 101 -10.79 7.02 -0.56
C TRP A 101 -10.92 6.19 -1.86
N SER A 102 -10.67 4.88 -1.80
CA SER A 102 -10.68 3.94 -2.95
C SER A 102 -11.98 3.85 -3.79
N PRO A 103 -13.18 4.33 -3.36
CA PRO A 103 -14.33 4.39 -4.27
C PRO A 103 -14.23 5.54 -5.26
N ALA A 104 -13.46 6.59 -4.95
CA ALA A 104 -13.40 7.79 -5.77
C ALA A 104 -12.62 7.53 -7.08
N ASP A 105 -11.58 6.69 -7.04
CA ASP A 105 -10.63 6.46 -8.12
C ASP A 105 -10.94 5.25 -9.00
N LYS A 106 -11.65 4.24 -8.47
CA LYS A 106 -12.01 3.03 -9.21
C LYS A 106 -12.70 3.33 -10.54
N GLY A 107 -12.12 2.80 -11.62
CA GLY A 107 -12.63 2.93 -12.99
C GLY A 107 -12.32 4.25 -13.69
N GLN A 108 -11.50 5.12 -13.09
CA GLN A 108 -11.13 6.41 -13.70
C GLN A 108 -9.97 6.29 -14.69
N THR A 109 -9.17 5.23 -14.58
CA THR A 109 -8.02 4.91 -15.45
C THR A 109 -8.26 3.63 -16.25
N ASN A 110 -7.41 3.39 -17.23
CA ASN A 110 -7.32 2.11 -17.95
C ASN A 110 -5.84 1.79 -18.26
N ALA A 111 -5.55 0.52 -18.50
CA ALA A 111 -4.19 0.01 -18.56
C ALA A 111 -3.35 0.69 -19.65
N PHE A 112 -3.99 1.09 -20.75
CA PHE A 112 -3.31 1.82 -21.82
C PHE A 112 -2.94 3.25 -21.42
N SER A 113 -3.83 3.97 -20.73
CA SER A 113 -3.57 5.30 -20.17
C SER A 113 -2.45 5.24 -19.12
N VAL A 114 -2.47 4.20 -18.28
CA VAL A 114 -1.44 3.98 -17.26
C VAL A 114 -0.09 3.69 -17.92
N LEU A 115 -0.05 2.76 -18.88
CA LEU A 115 1.17 2.40 -19.59
C LEU A 115 1.76 3.59 -20.37
N SER A 116 0.91 4.36 -21.06
CA SER A 116 1.33 5.57 -21.77
C SER A 116 1.95 6.60 -20.81
N TRP A 117 1.32 6.80 -19.65
CA TRP A 117 1.86 7.66 -18.60
C TRP A 117 3.19 7.15 -18.06
N MET A 118 3.31 5.86 -17.73
CA MET A 118 4.57 5.26 -17.27
C MET A 118 5.69 5.46 -18.28
N LEU A 119 5.45 5.19 -19.57
CA LEU A 119 6.44 5.37 -20.62
C LEU A 119 6.88 6.83 -20.72
N ARG A 120 5.95 7.78 -20.67
CA ARG A 120 6.28 9.21 -20.69
C ARG A 120 7.07 9.64 -19.45
N SER A 121 6.72 9.13 -18.28
CA SER A 121 7.41 9.44 -17.02
C SER A 121 8.83 8.86 -16.97
N ILE A 122 9.02 7.61 -17.42
CA ILE A 122 10.31 6.91 -17.41
C ILE A 122 11.26 7.50 -18.46
N PHE A 123 10.76 7.76 -19.67
CA PHE A 123 11.59 8.24 -20.78
C PHE A 123 11.58 9.77 -20.93
N SER A 124 11.15 10.52 -19.91
CA SER A 124 11.22 11.97 -19.94
C SER A 124 12.69 12.42 -19.93
N PRO A 125 13.21 13.06 -20.99
CA PRO A 125 14.62 13.44 -21.10
C PRO A 125 15.03 14.54 -20.11
N VAL A 126 14.08 15.10 -19.36
CA VAL A 126 14.29 16.19 -18.40
C VAL A 126 14.21 15.71 -16.94
N ALA A 127 14.23 14.40 -16.73
CA ALA A 127 14.39 13.82 -15.41
C ALA A 127 15.84 14.08 -14.93
N ASP A 128 16.06 15.13 -14.14
CA ASP A 128 17.35 15.38 -13.49
C ASP A 128 17.48 14.41 -12.30
N THR A 129 17.78 13.14 -12.61
CA THR A 129 17.65 12.00 -11.70
C THR A 129 18.88 11.83 -10.81
N ARG A 130 19.13 12.73 -9.87
CA ARG A 130 20.03 12.42 -8.75
C ARG A 130 19.25 11.73 -7.64
N ILE A 131 18.85 10.47 -7.85
CA ILE A 131 18.35 9.67 -6.72
C ILE A 131 19.54 9.30 -5.86
N ALA A 132 19.59 9.82 -4.63
CA ALA A 132 20.50 9.34 -3.59
C ALA A 132 19.99 8.01 -2.98
N ALA A 133 19.58 7.06 -3.81
CA ALA A 133 19.24 5.72 -3.35
C ALA A 133 20.53 4.90 -3.25
N PRO A 134 20.69 4.06 -2.21
CA PRO A 134 21.82 3.16 -2.11
C PRO A 134 21.93 2.33 -3.40
N SER A 135 23.11 2.33 -4.02
CA SER A 135 23.35 1.68 -5.33
C SER A 135 22.82 0.24 -5.38
N LEU A 136 22.89 -0.48 -4.26
CA LEU A 136 22.41 -1.85 -4.15
C LEU A 136 20.88 -2.01 -4.26
N LYS A 137 20.08 -1.13 -3.62
CA LYS A 137 18.61 -1.21 -3.71
C LYS A 137 18.13 -0.84 -5.10
N THR A 138 18.71 0.20 -5.70
CA THR A 138 18.42 0.58 -7.08
C THR A 138 18.75 -0.56 -8.05
N ALA A 139 19.91 -1.20 -7.89
CA ALA A 139 20.29 -2.36 -8.70
C ALA A 139 19.30 -3.52 -8.53
N TYR A 140 18.87 -3.81 -7.30
CA TYR A 140 17.85 -4.83 -7.03
C TYR A 140 16.52 -4.51 -7.73
N ASP A 141 16.02 -3.29 -7.60
CA ASP A 141 14.75 -2.87 -8.21
C ASP A 141 14.82 -2.94 -9.74
N VAL A 142 15.91 -2.46 -10.35
CA VAL A 142 16.13 -2.53 -11.80
C VAL A 142 16.23 -3.99 -12.26
N ALA A 143 16.97 -4.83 -11.55
CA ALA A 143 17.09 -6.25 -11.87
C ALA A 143 15.73 -6.97 -11.78
N PHE A 144 14.95 -6.68 -10.73
CA PHE A 144 13.61 -7.26 -10.55
C PHE A 144 12.64 -6.82 -11.66
N ILE A 145 12.58 -5.52 -11.96
CA ILE A 145 11.73 -4.99 -13.02
C ILE A 145 12.15 -5.55 -14.38
N SER A 146 13.46 -5.60 -14.65
CA SER A 146 14.00 -6.17 -15.90
C SER A 146 13.69 -7.66 -16.02
N ALA A 147 13.81 -8.43 -14.92
CA ALA A 147 13.46 -9.85 -14.91
C ALA A 147 11.98 -10.06 -15.25
N ILE A 148 11.07 -9.28 -14.67
CA ILE A 148 9.64 -9.35 -15.00
C ILE A 148 9.38 -8.90 -16.43
N ALA A 149 9.97 -7.77 -16.85
CA ALA A 149 9.79 -7.21 -18.19
C ALA A 149 10.32 -8.12 -19.29
N LEU A 150 11.34 -8.94 -19.02
CA LEU A 150 11.86 -9.95 -19.95
C LEU A 150 11.13 -11.28 -19.84
N LEU A 151 10.62 -11.66 -18.67
CA LEU A 151 9.89 -12.91 -18.46
C LEU A 151 8.61 -12.95 -19.33
N VAL A 152 7.86 -11.86 -19.39
CA VAL A 152 6.63 -11.78 -20.19
C VAL A 152 6.88 -12.04 -21.70
N PRO A 153 7.77 -11.29 -22.39
CA PRO A 153 8.07 -11.54 -23.79
C PRO A 153 8.79 -12.86 -24.00
N ALA A 154 9.61 -13.35 -23.06
CA ALA A 154 10.21 -14.67 -23.15
C ALA A 154 9.14 -15.78 -23.12
N LEU A 155 8.17 -15.71 -22.20
CA LEU A 155 7.04 -16.64 -22.16
C LEU A 155 6.17 -16.54 -23.41
N ALA A 156 5.94 -15.33 -23.93
CA ALA A 156 5.23 -15.14 -25.18
C ALA A 156 5.99 -15.73 -26.39
N ALA A 157 7.30 -15.50 -26.48
CA ALA A 157 8.16 -16.04 -27.52
C ALA A 157 8.21 -17.57 -27.46
N LEU A 158 8.32 -18.15 -26.26
CA LEU A 158 8.22 -19.61 -26.07
C LEU A 158 6.86 -20.14 -26.51
N GLY A 159 5.78 -19.42 -26.25
CA GLY A 159 4.44 -19.76 -26.75
C GLY A 159 4.35 -19.74 -28.29
N VAL A 160 4.90 -18.71 -28.93
CA VAL A 160 4.94 -18.58 -30.39
C VAL A 160 5.84 -19.65 -31.02
N LEU A 161 7.03 -19.90 -30.47
CA LEU A 161 7.96 -20.92 -30.95
C LEU A 161 7.38 -22.32 -30.79
N GLY A 162 6.73 -22.61 -29.66
CA GLY A 162 6.01 -23.86 -29.43
C GLY A 162 4.88 -24.06 -30.44
N THR A 163 4.10 -23.01 -30.69
CA THR A 163 3.02 -23.02 -31.70
C THR A 163 3.56 -23.23 -33.11
N ARG A 164 4.64 -22.53 -33.48
CA ARG A 164 5.31 -22.69 -34.78
C ARG A 164 5.86 -24.10 -34.96
N GLY A 165 6.51 -24.66 -33.94
CA GLY A 165 7.03 -26.03 -33.96
C GLY A 165 5.91 -27.07 -34.16
N ALA A 166 4.79 -26.90 -33.46
CA ALA A 166 3.59 -27.72 -33.63
C ALA A 166 3.02 -27.61 -35.05
N TYR A 167 2.95 -26.40 -35.61
CA TYR A 167 2.49 -26.13 -36.97
C TYR A 167 3.40 -26.75 -38.05
N LEU A 168 4.72 -26.57 -37.94
CA LEU A 168 5.68 -27.11 -38.91
C LEU A 168 5.67 -28.63 -38.94
N LYS A 169 5.58 -29.30 -37.78
CA LYS A 169 5.40 -30.74 -37.74
C LYS A 169 4.02 -31.19 -38.24
N PHE A 170 3.02 -30.30 -38.27
CA PHE A 170 1.66 -30.61 -38.72
C PHE A 170 1.55 -30.50 -40.24
N LEU A 171 2.29 -29.58 -40.86
CA LEU A 171 2.43 -29.51 -42.33
C LEU A 171 3.05 -30.77 -42.95
N GLY A 172 3.64 -31.66 -42.15
CA GLY A 172 4.00 -33.01 -42.56
C GLY A 172 2.81 -33.97 -42.74
N THR A 173 1.58 -33.53 -42.45
CA THR A 173 0.33 -34.30 -42.61
C THR A 173 -0.54 -33.69 -43.73
N SER A 174 -1.34 -34.51 -44.42
CA SER A 174 -2.05 -34.20 -45.67
C SER A 174 -3.26 -33.25 -45.57
N LEU A 175 -3.39 -32.48 -44.48
CA LEU A 175 -4.44 -31.48 -44.35
C LEU A 175 -4.05 -30.18 -45.06
N HIS A 176 -4.99 -29.61 -45.83
CA HIS A 176 -4.76 -28.35 -46.54
C HIS A 176 -4.44 -27.23 -45.53
N PRO A 177 -3.29 -26.55 -45.65
CA PRO A 177 -2.72 -25.66 -44.62
C PRO A 177 -3.67 -24.52 -44.19
N LEU A 178 -4.48 -24.05 -45.13
CA LEU A 178 -5.44 -22.96 -44.90
C LEU A 178 -6.63 -23.40 -44.02
N VAL A 179 -7.06 -24.67 -44.15
CA VAL A 179 -8.14 -25.25 -43.33
C VAL A 179 -7.63 -25.50 -41.91
N ALA A 180 -6.40 -25.98 -41.76
CA ALA A 180 -5.80 -26.22 -40.45
C ALA A 180 -5.52 -24.92 -39.67
N LEU A 181 -5.05 -23.88 -40.36
CA LEU A 181 -4.88 -22.55 -39.77
C LEU A 181 -6.21 -21.97 -39.29
N LEU A 182 -7.25 -22.06 -40.12
CA LEU A 182 -8.60 -21.60 -39.76
C LEU A 182 -9.16 -22.40 -38.58
N VAL A 183 -9.08 -23.74 -38.59
CA VAL A 183 -9.57 -24.56 -37.47
C VAL A 183 -8.80 -24.28 -36.18
N GLY A 184 -7.48 -24.09 -36.24
CA GLY A 184 -6.66 -23.75 -35.07
C GLY A 184 -6.97 -22.37 -34.51
N LEU A 185 -7.08 -21.35 -35.37
CA LEU A 185 -7.41 -19.98 -34.95
C LEU A 185 -8.85 -19.86 -34.46
N THR A 186 -9.82 -20.43 -35.20
CA THR A 186 -11.23 -20.38 -34.83
C THR A 186 -11.52 -21.25 -33.61
N GLY A 187 -10.94 -22.45 -33.52
CA GLY A 187 -11.06 -23.33 -32.35
C GLY A 187 -10.41 -22.74 -31.10
N GLY A 188 -9.17 -22.25 -31.20
CA GLY A 188 -8.49 -21.56 -30.11
C GLY A 188 -9.23 -20.30 -29.65
N TYR A 189 -9.76 -19.50 -30.59
CA TYR A 189 -10.56 -18.32 -30.30
C TYR A 189 -11.90 -18.65 -29.62
N LEU A 190 -12.63 -19.67 -30.10
CA LEU A 190 -13.91 -20.09 -29.53
C LEU A 190 -13.74 -20.73 -28.15
N VAL A 191 -12.68 -21.51 -27.93
CA VAL A 191 -12.35 -22.06 -26.61
C VAL A 191 -11.94 -20.94 -25.65
N ALA A 192 -11.12 -19.99 -26.10
CA ALA A 192 -10.76 -18.82 -25.29
C ALA A 192 -11.97 -17.93 -24.97
N GLN A 193 -12.89 -17.76 -25.93
CA GLN A 193 -14.16 -17.05 -25.71
C GLN A 193 -15.09 -17.80 -24.76
N GLY A 194 -15.27 -19.11 -24.95
CA GLY A 194 -16.09 -19.96 -24.09
C GLY A 194 -15.58 -19.99 -22.65
N LEU A 195 -14.28 -20.18 -22.46
CA LEU A 195 -13.62 -20.05 -21.15
C LEU A 195 -13.80 -18.64 -20.59
N SER A 196 -13.64 -17.58 -21.38
CA SER A 196 -13.81 -16.21 -20.90
C SER A 196 -15.25 -15.85 -20.49
N ARG A 197 -16.26 -16.54 -21.02
CA ARG A 197 -17.67 -16.37 -20.62
C ARG A 197 -18.08 -17.29 -19.46
N LEU A 198 -17.43 -18.44 -19.33
CA LEU A 198 -17.57 -19.33 -18.17
C LEU A 198 -16.85 -18.80 -16.93
N VAL A 199 -15.78 -18.03 -17.12
CA VAL A 199 -15.06 -17.29 -16.08
C VAL A 199 -16.09 -16.54 -15.22
N PRO A 200 -16.84 -15.52 -15.67
CA PRO A 200 -17.80 -14.80 -14.83
C PRO A 200 -18.88 -15.66 -14.17
N LEU A 201 -19.34 -16.74 -14.82
CA LEU A 201 -20.35 -17.66 -14.28
C LEU A 201 -19.83 -18.55 -13.15
N LEU A 202 -18.53 -18.86 -13.16
CA LEU A 202 -17.82 -19.55 -12.07
C LEU A 202 -17.30 -18.56 -11.00
N PHE A 203 -17.27 -17.26 -11.31
CA PHE A 203 -16.99 -16.16 -10.38
C PHE A 203 -18.30 -15.60 -9.78
N VAL A 204 -18.99 -16.40 -8.95
CA VAL A 204 -20.07 -15.90 -8.09
C VAL A 204 -19.55 -14.73 -7.24
N SER A 205 -20.27 -13.61 -7.27
CA SER A 205 -19.91 -12.28 -6.76
C SER A 205 -19.87 -12.13 -5.23
N GLY A 206 -19.80 -13.21 -4.45
CA GLY A 206 -20.00 -13.15 -3.00
C GLY A 206 -18.88 -13.69 -2.11
N VAL A 207 -17.91 -14.46 -2.62
CA VAL A 207 -16.91 -15.13 -1.77
C VAL A 207 -15.51 -14.76 -2.23
N GLY A 208 -14.83 -14.01 -1.36
CA GLY A 208 -13.46 -13.47 -1.41
C GLY A 208 -12.61 -13.87 -2.60
N ARG A 209 -12.06 -12.86 -3.28
CA ARG A 209 -11.13 -12.92 -4.41
C ARG A 209 -9.85 -13.70 -4.04
N SER A 210 -9.96 -15.01 -3.89
CA SER A 210 -8.84 -15.91 -3.68
C SER A 210 -8.17 -16.13 -5.03
N THR A 211 -6.91 -15.71 -5.13
CA THR A 211 -5.97 -15.93 -6.23
C THR A 211 -5.78 -17.40 -6.65
N ARG A 212 -6.42 -18.36 -5.96
CA ARG A 212 -6.38 -19.80 -6.27
C ARG A 212 -7.28 -20.21 -7.45
N ARG A 213 -8.32 -19.43 -7.77
CA ARG A 213 -9.33 -19.81 -8.80
C ARG A 213 -8.83 -19.82 -10.25
N PRO A 214 -7.94 -18.92 -10.71
CA PRO A 214 -7.37 -19.00 -12.07
C PRO A 214 -6.47 -20.22 -12.26
N TRP A 215 -5.74 -20.62 -11.22
CA TRP A 215 -4.89 -21.81 -11.25
C TRP A 215 -5.69 -23.09 -11.40
N LEU A 216 -6.89 -23.18 -10.82
CA LEU A 216 -7.79 -24.32 -11.03
C LEU A 216 -8.21 -24.45 -12.50
N LEU A 217 -8.36 -23.35 -13.24
CA LEU A 217 -8.67 -23.40 -14.68
C LEU A 217 -7.47 -23.85 -15.51
N VAL A 218 -6.24 -23.45 -15.13
CA VAL A 218 -5.02 -23.95 -15.76
C VAL A 218 -4.83 -25.44 -15.46
N ILE A 219 -5.02 -25.87 -14.21
CA ILE A 219 -4.95 -27.28 -13.80
C ILE A 219 -6.03 -28.10 -14.50
N LEU A 220 -7.27 -27.60 -14.59
CA LEU A 220 -8.36 -28.26 -15.29
C LEU A 220 -8.08 -28.35 -16.80
N GLY A 221 -7.56 -27.28 -17.40
CA GLY A 221 -7.13 -27.29 -18.80
C GLY A 221 -6.02 -28.31 -19.05
N LEU A 222 -5.01 -28.36 -18.18
CA LEU A 222 -3.94 -29.36 -18.23
C LEU A 222 -4.47 -30.78 -18.02
N ALA A 223 -5.42 -30.98 -17.10
CA ALA A 223 -6.04 -32.27 -16.83
C ALA A 223 -6.90 -32.75 -18.01
N ILE A 224 -7.65 -31.87 -18.66
CA ILE A 224 -8.43 -32.18 -19.87
C ILE A 224 -7.48 -32.54 -21.03
N VAL A 225 -6.39 -31.79 -21.21
CA VAL A 225 -5.36 -32.11 -22.22
C VAL A 225 -4.70 -33.46 -21.92
N GLY A 226 -4.35 -33.73 -20.66
CA GLY A 226 -3.77 -35.01 -20.24
C GLY A 226 -4.74 -36.19 -20.43
N LEU A 227 -6.00 -36.03 -20.07
CA LEU A 227 -7.04 -37.06 -20.22
C LEU A 227 -7.37 -37.33 -21.69
N THR A 228 -7.49 -36.29 -22.51
CA THR A 228 -7.74 -36.44 -23.95
C THR A 228 -6.55 -37.06 -24.67
N ALA A 229 -5.32 -36.70 -24.29
CA ALA A 229 -4.11 -37.34 -24.79
C ALA A 229 -4.01 -38.82 -24.37
N TRP A 230 -4.40 -39.15 -23.13
CA TRP A 230 -4.43 -40.53 -22.63
C TRP A 230 -5.47 -41.40 -23.33
N LEU A 231 -6.69 -40.88 -23.54
CA LEU A 231 -7.79 -41.61 -24.19
C LEU A 231 -7.58 -41.82 -25.70
N ALA A 232 -6.82 -40.95 -26.38
CA ALA A 232 -6.72 -40.96 -27.83
C ALA A 232 -5.72 -41.98 -28.41
N GLY A 233 -4.86 -42.59 -27.59
CA GLY A 233 -3.85 -43.55 -28.07
C GLY A 233 -2.74 -42.91 -28.93
N GLY A 234 -1.61 -43.62 -29.07
CA GLY A 234 -0.30 -43.08 -29.47
C GLY A 234 -0.23 -42.31 -30.80
N GLU A 235 -1.12 -42.55 -31.76
CA GLU A 235 -1.11 -41.85 -33.06
C GLU A 235 -1.84 -40.48 -33.03
N TYR A 236 -2.87 -40.32 -32.21
CA TYR A 236 -3.57 -39.05 -32.02
C TYR A 236 -2.93 -38.16 -30.96
N PHE A 237 -1.97 -38.71 -30.20
CA PHE A 237 -1.21 -38.01 -29.17
C PHE A 237 -0.49 -36.78 -29.71
N ASP A 238 -0.04 -36.82 -30.97
CA ASP A 238 0.72 -35.74 -31.56
C ASP A 238 -0.17 -34.54 -31.93
N VAL A 239 -1.36 -34.77 -32.50
CA VAL A 239 -2.31 -33.68 -32.81
C VAL A 239 -2.98 -33.14 -31.56
N ALA A 240 -3.46 -34.02 -30.67
CA ALA A 240 -4.10 -33.64 -29.42
C ALA A 240 -3.13 -32.92 -28.48
N GLY A 241 -1.89 -33.42 -28.36
CA GLY A 241 -0.84 -32.79 -27.56
C GLY A 241 -0.47 -31.41 -28.08
N ARG A 242 -0.37 -31.22 -29.41
CA ARG A 242 -0.11 -29.91 -30.03
C ARG A 242 -1.23 -28.92 -29.81
N LEU A 243 -2.48 -29.34 -30.00
CA LEU A 243 -3.65 -28.51 -29.70
C LEU A 243 -3.68 -28.14 -28.21
N GLY A 244 -3.33 -29.09 -27.33
CA GLY A 244 -3.19 -28.87 -25.90
C GLY A 244 -2.13 -27.84 -25.53
N TRP A 245 -0.95 -27.89 -26.15
CA TRP A 245 0.10 -26.88 -25.95
C TRP A 245 -0.30 -25.50 -26.44
N LEU A 246 -0.97 -25.41 -27.60
CA LEU A 246 -1.47 -24.14 -28.12
C LEU A 246 -2.54 -23.54 -27.19
N LEU A 247 -3.46 -24.37 -26.70
CA LEU A 247 -4.47 -23.95 -25.73
C LEU A 247 -3.84 -23.52 -24.40
N LEU A 248 -2.86 -24.27 -23.89
CA LEU A 248 -2.16 -23.93 -22.66
C LEU A 248 -1.40 -22.61 -22.78
N THR A 249 -0.67 -22.41 -23.88
CA THR A 249 0.09 -21.18 -24.12
C THR A 249 -0.82 -19.98 -24.33
N ALA A 250 -1.89 -20.10 -25.13
CA ALA A 250 -2.88 -19.05 -25.32
C ALA A 250 -3.61 -18.70 -24.00
N THR A 251 -3.99 -19.71 -23.22
CA THR A 251 -4.65 -19.51 -21.91
C THR A 251 -3.70 -18.86 -20.91
N SER A 252 -2.44 -19.30 -20.86
CA SER A 252 -1.41 -18.74 -19.99
C SER A 252 -1.10 -17.28 -20.37
N ALA A 253 -0.96 -16.98 -21.67
CA ALA A 253 -0.73 -15.64 -22.17
C ALA A 253 -1.92 -14.71 -21.85
N ARG A 254 -3.16 -15.17 -22.05
CA ARG A 254 -4.37 -14.42 -21.70
C ARG A 254 -4.48 -14.18 -20.20
N LEU A 255 -4.17 -15.20 -19.38
CA LEU A 255 -4.16 -15.06 -17.92
C LEU A 255 -3.11 -14.04 -17.49
N LEU A 256 -1.90 -14.13 -18.01
CA LEU A 256 -0.81 -13.20 -17.73
C LEU A 256 -1.20 -11.77 -18.14
N LEU A 257 -1.76 -11.58 -19.34
CA LEU A 257 -2.25 -10.29 -19.81
C LEU A 257 -3.37 -9.76 -18.91
N SER A 258 -4.32 -10.61 -18.49
CA SER A 258 -5.39 -10.22 -17.57
C SER A 258 -4.84 -9.79 -16.21
N LEU A 259 -3.84 -10.48 -15.68
CA LEU A 259 -3.17 -10.13 -14.43
C LEU A 259 -2.38 -8.82 -14.57
N MET A 260 -1.74 -8.59 -15.72
CA MET A 260 -1.05 -7.33 -16.01
C MET A 260 -2.02 -6.17 -16.14
N ILE A 261 -3.15 -6.34 -16.84
CA ILE A 261 -4.19 -5.30 -16.95
C ILE A 261 -4.76 -4.99 -15.57
N ASP A 262 -5.11 -6.01 -14.78
CA ASP A 262 -5.61 -5.83 -13.41
C ASP A 262 -4.60 -5.09 -12.53
N PHE A 263 -3.31 -5.42 -12.64
CA PHE A 263 -2.23 -4.73 -11.94
C PHE A 263 -2.07 -3.27 -12.40
N LEU A 264 -2.09 -3.01 -13.71
CA LEU A 264 -1.97 -1.65 -14.23
C LEU A 264 -3.18 -0.79 -13.83
N ASP A 265 -4.39 -1.33 -13.97
CA ASP A 265 -5.65 -0.64 -13.66
C ASP A 265 -5.78 -0.37 -12.17
N ASN A 266 -5.68 -1.42 -11.34
CA ASN A 266 -5.99 -1.34 -9.91
C ASN A 266 -4.79 -0.98 -9.05
N ARG A 267 -3.56 -0.98 -9.60
CA ARG A 267 -2.37 -0.64 -8.82
C ARG A 267 -1.67 0.61 -9.28
N VAL A 268 -1.27 0.63 -10.54
CA VAL A 268 -0.51 1.75 -11.07
C VAL A 268 -1.43 2.92 -11.44
N GLY A 269 -2.71 2.65 -11.75
CA GLY A 269 -3.75 3.67 -11.96
C GLY A 269 -3.89 4.63 -10.78
N ASP A 270 -3.96 4.11 -9.56
CA ASP A 270 -4.06 4.91 -8.33
C ASP A 270 -2.84 5.86 -8.18
N ILE A 271 -1.64 5.37 -8.51
CA ILE A 271 -0.41 6.18 -8.53
C ILE A 271 -0.53 7.28 -9.58
N GLN A 272 -0.97 6.96 -10.80
CA GLN A 272 -1.15 7.94 -11.87
C GLN A 272 -2.11 9.05 -11.42
N ILE A 273 -3.26 8.69 -10.85
CA ILE A 273 -4.27 9.62 -10.36
C ILE A 273 -3.66 10.55 -9.31
N PHE A 274 -3.12 9.98 -8.24
CA PHE A 274 -2.61 10.78 -7.13
C PHE A 274 -1.35 11.59 -7.50
N SER A 275 -0.58 11.11 -8.48
CA SER A 275 0.60 11.82 -8.98
C SER A 275 0.26 13.05 -9.84
N THR A 276 -1.00 13.27 -10.17
CA THR A 276 -1.41 14.40 -11.02
C THR A 276 -1.43 15.73 -10.25
N HIS A 277 -0.42 16.58 -10.49
CA HIS A 277 -0.29 17.92 -9.85
C HIS A 277 -0.68 19.09 -10.76
N ASN A 278 -1.06 18.82 -12.01
CA ASN A 278 -1.45 19.87 -12.95
C ASN A 278 -2.97 20.02 -12.91
N GLU A 279 -3.42 21.20 -12.49
CA GLU A 279 -4.84 21.60 -12.41
C GLU A 279 -5.62 21.37 -13.72
N ASN A 280 -4.93 21.42 -14.87
CA ASN A 280 -5.54 21.23 -16.17
C ASN A 280 -5.70 19.74 -16.56
N GLN A 281 -5.21 18.80 -15.75
CA GLN A 281 -5.33 17.38 -16.03
C GLN A 281 -6.60 16.79 -15.42
N ARG A 282 -7.21 15.84 -16.14
CA ARG A 282 -8.45 15.16 -15.74
C ARG A 282 -8.44 14.61 -14.31
N PHE A 283 -7.29 14.15 -13.82
CA PHE A 283 -7.17 13.52 -12.50
C PHE A 283 -6.94 14.50 -11.35
N TYR A 284 -6.76 15.81 -11.61
CA TYR A 284 -6.51 16.78 -10.55
C TYR A 284 -7.66 16.89 -9.55
N LEU A 285 -8.89 17.07 -10.05
CA LEU A 285 -10.10 17.13 -9.21
C LEU A 285 -10.29 15.85 -8.38
N LEU A 286 -9.84 14.71 -8.92
CA LEU A 286 -9.92 13.44 -8.22
C LEU A 286 -8.88 13.35 -7.09
N ARG A 287 -7.65 13.84 -7.33
CA ARG A 287 -6.64 14.00 -6.29
C ARG A 287 -7.11 14.96 -5.20
N GLU A 288 -7.67 16.11 -5.54
CA GLU A 288 -8.25 17.05 -4.57
C GLU A 288 -9.34 16.39 -3.74
N LYS A 289 -10.23 15.63 -4.37
CA LYS A 289 -11.26 14.88 -3.66
C LYS A 289 -10.67 13.85 -2.69
N ILE A 290 -9.59 13.16 -3.06
CA ILE A 290 -8.89 12.22 -2.17
C ILE A 290 -8.30 12.97 -0.96
N LEU A 291 -7.62 14.10 -1.20
CA LEU A 291 -7.05 14.93 -0.14
C LEU A 291 -8.13 15.51 0.77
N GLN A 292 -9.27 15.92 0.22
CA GLN A 292 -10.42 16.40 0.97
C GLN A 292 -10.98 15.29 1.87
N ILE A 293 -11.24 14.09 1.35
CA ILE A 293 -11.76 12.97 2.16
C ILE A 293 -10.83 12.66 3.34
N VAL A 294 -9.52 12.60 3.10
CA VAL A 294 -8.54 12.27 4.14
C VAL A 294 -8.34 13.44 5.11
N GLY A 295 -8.28 14.67 4.60
CA GLY A 295 -8.16 15.90 5.39
C GLY A 295 -9.37 16.14 6.28
N ASP A 296 -10.59 15.95 5.77
CA ASP A 296 -11.83 16.07 6.53
C ASP A 296 -11.91 15.00 7.63
N THR A 297 -11.44 13.78 7.34
CA THR A 297 -11.34 12.71 8.36
C THR A 297 -10.38 13.15 9.49
N ALA A 298 -9.20 13.67 9.14
CA ALA A 298 -8.22 14.14 10.12
C ALA A 298 -8.74 15.34 10.93
N LEU A 299 -9.33 16.34 10.27
CA LEU A 299 -9.93 17.49 10.92
C LEU A 299 -11.10 17.09 11.83
N SER A 300 -11.93 16.13 11.42
CA SER A 300 -13.03 15.61 12.23
C SER A 300 -12.51 14.98 13.51
N VAL A 301 -11.49 14.11 13.43
CA VAL A 301 -10.88 13.49 14.62
C VAL A 301 -10.25 14.54 15.53
N LEU A 302 -9.50 15.49 14.96
CA LEU A 302 -8.92 16.58 15.74
C LEU A 302 -10.01 17.41 16.42
N ARG A 303 -11.04 17.84 15.70
CA ARG A 303 -12.11 18.70 16.26
C ARG A 303 -13.14 17.96 17.12
N THR A 304 -13.05 16.64 17.22
CA THR A 304 -13.96 15.86 18.07
C THR A 304 -13.76 16.26 19.52
N LYS A 305 -14.86 16.59 20.19
CA LYS A 305 -14.90 17.04 21.58
C LYS A 305 -15.74 16.09 22.43
N ASP A 306 -15.41 16.00 23.70
CA ASP A 306 -16.10 15.20 24.70
C ASP A 306 -16.72 16.07 25.80
N GLY A 307 -17.89 15.64 26.26
CA GLY A 307 -18.64 16.23 27.36
C GLY A 307 -19.09 17.69 27.16
N LEU A 308 -19.66 18.23 28.24
CA LEU A 308 -20.22 19.59 28.29
C LEU A 308 -19.16 20.69 28.15
N LEU A 309 -17.92 20.41 28.57
CA LEU A 309 -16.83 21.38 28.56
C LEU A 309 -16.16 21.55 27.18
N ALA A 310 -16.66 20.84 26.15
CA ALA A 310 -16.16 20.96 24.78
C ALA A 310 -14.64 20.72 24.70
N LYS A 311 -14.10 19.88 25.60
CA LYS A 311 -12.68 19.50 25.61
C LYS A 311 -12.41 18.56 24.45
N PRO A 312 -11.23 18.61 23.81
CA PRO A 312 -10.90 17.64 22.78
C PRO A 312 -11.01 16.20 23.31
N LEU A 313 -11.60 15.30 22.52
CA LEU A 313 -11.78 13.89 22.92
C LEU A 313 -10.45 13.13 22.95
N TYR A 314 -9.52 13.50 22.07
CA TYR A 314 -8.22 12.86 21.94
C TYR A 314 -7.14 13.81 22.38
N ASP A 315 -6.24 13.32 23.22
CA ASP A 315 -5.03 14.01 23.68
C ASP A 315 -3.96 13.99 22.58
N ARG A 316 -3.96 12.93 21.76
CA ARG A 316 -2.98 12.69 20.71
C ARG A 316 -3.62 12.03 19.50
N VAL A 317 -3.12 12.40 18.33
CA VAL A 317 -3.52 11.85 17.05
C VAL A 317 -2.27 11.38 16.30
N PHE A 318 -2.31 10.14 15.85
CA PHE A 318 -1.29 9.45 15.08
C PHE A 318 -1.79 9.30 13.65
N LEU A 319 -0.94 9.61 12.68
CA LEU A 319 -1.22 9.44 11.26
C LEU A 319 -0.42 8.24 10.75
N VAL A 320 -1.08 7.26 10.15
CA VAL A 320 -0.46 6.01 9.72
C VAL A 320 -0.73 5.77 8.25
N GLY A 321 0.31 5.87 7.42
CA GLY A 321 0.23 5.67 5.98
C GLY A 321 0.82 4.33 5.55
N HIS A 322 0.08 3.58 4.73
CA HIS A 322 0.61 2.43 3.99
C HIS A 322 0.76 2.77 2.52
N SER A 323 1.86 2.38 1.88
CA SER A 323 1.99 2.50 0.42
C SER A 323 1.77 3.94 -0.06
N LEU A 324 0.89 4.14 -1.05
CA LEU A 324 0.44 5.46 -1.54
C LEU A 324 -0.27 6.30 -0.48
N GLY A 325 -0.91 5.68 0.53
CA GLY A 325 -1.56 6.39 1.63
C GLY A 325 -0.59 7.22 2.46
N SER A 326 0.70 6.86 2.48
CA SER A 326 1.76 7.72 3.05
C SER A 326 1.94 9.02 2.27
N SER A 327 1.87 8.98 0.94
CA SER A 327 1.96 10.17 0.09
C SER A 327 0.73 11.06 0.25
N VAL A 328 -0.47 10.46 0.34
CA VAL A 328 -1.72 11.17 0.64
C VAL A 328 -1.62 11.89 1.98
N LEU A 329 -1.19 11.20 3.04
CA LEU A 329 -1.06 11.80 4.37
C LEU A 329 -0.01 12.91 4.42
N MET A 330 1.10 12.79 3.68
CA MET A 330 2.10 13.85 3.60
C MET A 330 1.50 15.16 3.05
N ASP A 331 0.73 15.07 1.97
CA ASP A 331 0.07 16.23 1.38
C ASP A 331 -1.03 16.79 2.30
N VAL A 332 -1.78 15.92 2.99
CA VAL A 332 -2.77 16.33 4.01
C VAL A 332 -2.10 17.04 5.18
N ILE A 333 -0.93 16.58 5.66
CA ILE A 333 -0.19 17.24 6.72
C ILE A 333 0.23 18.65 6.31
N ILE A 334 0.73 18.82 5.08
CA ILE A 334 1.09 20.14 4.55
C ILE A 334 -0.14 21.04 4.51
N GLU A 335 -1.29 20.51 4.09
CA GLU A 335 -2.55 21.26 4.03
C GLU A 335 -3.07 21.64 5.43
N LEU A 336 -2.99 20.74 6.40
CA LEU A 336 -3.31 21.04 7.80
C LEU A 336 -2.39 22.11 8.38
N HIS A 337 -1.11 22.11 8.01
CA HIS A 337 -0.18 23.17 8.39
C HIS A 337 -0.51 24.50 7.70
N ARG A 338 -0.94 24.48 6.43
CA ARG A 338 -1.44 25.67 5.73
C ARG A 338 -2.66 26.25 6.47
N LEU A 339 -3.62 25.40 6.81
CA LEU A 339 -4.80 25.79 7.61
C LEU A 339 -4.41 26.36 8.97
N LEU A 340 -3.39 25.82 9.63
CA LEU A 340 -2.85 26.40 10.87
C LEU A 340 -2.34 27.83 10.65
N MET A 341 -1.55 28.04 9.60
CA MET A 341 -0.99 29.36 9.28
C MET A 341 -2.06 30.38 8.88
N GLU A 342 -3.17 29.91 8.29
CA GLU A 342 -4.32 30.73 7.90
C GLU A 342 -5.36 30.91 9.03
N GLY A 343 -5.15 30.28 10.20
CA GLY A 343 -6.08 30.33 11.33
C GLY A 343 -7.32 29.43 11.19
N GLY A 344 -7.37 28.56 10.16
CA GLY A 344 -8.40 27.53 9.98
C GLY A 344 -8.24 26.30 10.88
N LEU A 345 -7.05 26.11 11.46
CA LEU A 345 -6.76 25.10 12.48
C LEU A 345 -6.11 25.78 13.69
N ASP A 346 -6.62 25.53 14.89
CA ASP A 346 -6.04 26.09 16.10
C ASP A 346 -4.74 25.35 16.51
N GLU A 347 -3.83 26.07 17.17
CA GLU A 347 -2.55 25.50 17.62
C GLU A 347 -2.72 24.30 18.56
N SER A 348 -3.78 24.29 19.39
CA SER A 348 -4.03 23.18 20.31
C SER A 348 -4.37 21.90 19.56
N SER A 349 -5.12 21.99 18.45
CA SER A 349 -5.40 20.88 17.56
C SER A 349 -4.17 20.44 16.79
N TRP A 350 -3.41 21.36 16.21
CA TRP A 350 -2.16 21.03 15.52
C TRP A 350 -1.19 20.31 16.46
N ASN A 351 -1.01 20.84 17.67
CA ASN A 351 -0.12 20.23 18.65
C ASN A 351 -0.54 18.81 19.01
N ARG A 352 -1.80 18.39 18.87
CA ARG A 352 -2.16 16.99 19.16
C ARG A 352 -1.73 16.00 18.07
N LEU A 353 -1.38 16.46 16.87
CA LEU A 353 -0.71 15.60 15.88
C LEU A 353 0.71 15.32 16.36
N ARG A 354 0.98 14.08 16.77
CA ARG A 354 2.27 13.72 17.40
C ARG A 354 3.19 12.91 16.52
N CYS A 355 2.61 12.11 15.63
CA CYS A 355 3.39 11.13 14.91
C CYS A 355 2.83 10.85 13.52
N PHE A 356 3.74 10.71 12.58
CA PHE A 356 3.49 10.17 11.26
C PHE A 356 4.27 8.86 11.11
N VAL A 357 3.55 7.76 10.95
CA VAL A 357 4.13 6.45 10.65
C VAL A 357 3.88 6.16 9.19
N SER A 358 4.94 5.86 8.45
CA SER A 358 4.85 5.37 7.09
C SER A 358 5.38 3.94 7.03
N TYR A 359 4.70 3.05 6.32
CA TYR A 359 5.24 1.71 6.07
C TYR A 359 4.90 1.25 4.66
N GLY A 360 5.84 0.50 4.06
CA GLY A 360 5.75 0.15 2.65
C GLY A 360 5.63 1.39 1.75
N THR A 361 6.13 2.55 2.18
CA THR A 361 5.76 3.84 1.58
C THR A 361 6.27 4.01 0.16
N ALA A 362 5.41 4.57 -0.71
CA ALA A 362 5.80 4.94 -2.07
C ALA A 362 6.40 6.36 -2.15
N LEU A 363 6.56 7.09 -1.04
CA LEU A 363 6.96 8.50 -1.00
C LEU A 363 8.17 8.83 -1.89
N GLU A 364 9.29 8.12 -1.73
CA GLU A 364 10.49 8.33 -2.56
C GLU A 364 10.24 8.10 -4.05
N LYS A 365 9.45 7.08 -4.38
CA LYS A 365 9.15 6.77 -5.78
C LYS A 365 8.18 7.76 -6.39
N THR A 366 7.17 8.16 -5.63
CA THR A 366 6.27 9.22 -6.06
C THR A 366 7.07 10.50 -6.22
N HIS A 367 7.92 10.88 -5.27
CA HIS A 367 8.81 12.04 -5.37
C HIS A 367 9.67 11.98 -6.63
N TYR A 368 10.26 10.83 -6.93
CA TYR A 368 11.04 10.61 -8.14
C TYR A 368 10.21 10.77 -9.42
N LEU A 369 9.10 10.01 -9.56
CA LEU A 369 8.25 10.03 -10.74
C LEU A 369 7.59 11.40 -10.95
N LEU A 370 7.35 12.14 -9.86
CA LEU A 370 6.71 13.46 -9.84
C LEU A 370 7.66 14.62 -10.07
N GLY A 371 8.87 14.55 -9.50
CA GLY A 371 9.90 15.58 -9.66
C GLY A 371 10.28 15.76 -11.13
N CYS A 372 10.25 14.66 -11.90
CA CYS A 372 10.53 14.67 -13.35
C CYS A 372 9.43 15.35 -14.19
N ALA A 373 8.21 15.54 -13.66
CA ALA A 373 7.08 16.10 -14.40
C ALA A 373 6.97 17.63 -14.31
N ARG A 374 7.76 18.29 -13.44
CA ARG A 374 7.92 19.75 -13.40
C ARG A 374 9.37 20.17 -13.65
N PRO A 375 9.93 19.91 -14.85
CA PRO A 375 11.23 20.43 -15.21
C PRO A 375 11.15 21.95 -15.29
N GLY A 376 11.63 22.64 -14.25
CA GLY A 376 11.63 24.11 -14.19
C GLY A 376 11.11 24.71 -12.88
N ALA A 377 10.64 23.92 -11.91
CA ALA A 377 10.51 24.46 -10.55
C ALA A 377 11.93 24.78 -10.05
N PRO A 378 12.24 26.05 -9.73
CA PRO A 378 13.59 26.43 -9.31
C PRO A 378 14.00 25.60 -8.10
N GLN A 379 15.30 25.32 -7.96
CA GLN A 379 15.91 24.65 -6.81
C GLN A 379 15.34 25.13 -5.46
N GLN A 380 14.99 26.42 -5.40
CA GLN A 380 14.26 27.09 -4.31
C GLN A 380 12.97 26.39 -3.86
N VAL A 381 12.18 25.78 -4.75
CA VAL A 381 10.96 25.04 -4.38
C VAL A 381 11.31 23.72 -3.68
N SER A 382 12.39 23.07 -4.11
CA SER A 382 12.90 21.85 -3.47
C SER A 382 13.49 22.17 -2.09
N GLU A 383 14.27 23.26 -1.99
CA GLU A 383 14.83 23.76 -0.74
C GLU A 383 13.71 24.17 0.23
N PHE A 384 12.72 24.93 -0.24
CA PHE A 384 11.54 25.31 0.55
C PHE A 384 10.80 24.09 1.09
N LYS A 385 10.62 23.04 0.27
CA LYS A 385 10.00 21.78 0.72
C LYS A 385 10.85 21.07 1.76
N ALA A 386 12.17 20.97 1.55
CA ALA A 386 13.08 20.36 2.53
C ALA A 386 13.04 21.10 3.88
N ASP A 387 13.05 22.44 3.84
CA ASP A 387 12.93 23.28 5.02
C ASP A 387 11.58 23.11 5.71
N LEU A 388 10.49 23.03 4.93
CA LEU A 388 9.16 22.75 5.47
C LEU A 388 9.13 21.39 6.17
N TYR A 389 9.64 20.34 5.54
CA TYR A 389 9.67 19.00 6.14
C TYR A 389 10.53 18.95 7.41
N ALA A 390 11.66 19.66 7.45
CA ALA A 390 12.50 19.72 8.63
C ALA A 390 11.85 20.48 9.80
N ARG A 391 10.97 21.45 9.51
CA ARG A 391 10.15 22.13 10.53
C ARG A 391 9.00 21.25 11.02
N LEU A 392 8.39 20.48 10.12
CA LEU A 392 7.23 19.65 10.43
C LEU A 392 7.59 18.34 11.12
N PHE A 393 8.76 17.77 10.85
CA PHE A 393 9.10 16.41 11.25
C PHE A 393 10.45 16.30 11.97
N SER A 394 10.54 15.27 12.81
CA SER A 394 11.77 14.87 13.48
C SER A 394 11.86 13.35 13.59
N ALA A 395 13.07 12.81 13.43
CA ALA A 395 13.39 11.42 13.75
C ALA A 395 13.59 11.18 15.26
N ASN A 396 13.47 12.20 16.10
CA ASN A 396 13.66 12.09 17.54
C ASN A 396 12.35 11.66 18.24
N ALA A 397 12.35 10.47 18.84
CA ALA A 397 11.21 9.95 19.58
C ALA A 397 10.78 10.83 20.77
N ALA A 398 11.63 11.74 21.26
CA ALA A 398 11.25 12.73 22.27
C ALA A 398 10.08 13.63 21.81
N ALA A 399 9.90 13.80 20.49
CA ALA A 399 8.77 14.52 19.90
C ALA A 399 7.40 13.87 20.16
N LEU A 400 7.36 12.60 20.59
CA LEU A 400 6.12 11.94 21.00
C LEU A 400 5.57 12.46 22.33
N ARG A 401 6.41 13.11 23.14
CA ARG A 401 5.97 13.67 24.42
C ARG A 401 5.02 14.86 24.17
N PRO A 402 4.03 15.08 25.05
CA PRO A 402 3.18 16.26 24.97
C PRO A 402 4.05 17.53 24.89
N ALA A 403 3.69 18.43 23.97
CA ALA A 403 4.33 19.74 23.87
C ALA A 403 4.27 20.45 25.23
N SER A 404 5.39 21.03 25.67
CA SER A 404 5.29 22.12 26.64
C SER A 404 4.57 23.29 25.95
N ALA A 405 3.83 24.08 26.71
CA ALA A 405 2.93 25.12 26.18
C ALA A 405 3.61 26.22 25.31
N SER A 406 4.94 26.24 25.21
CA SER A 406 5.72 27.33 24.59
C SER A 406 6.36 27.00 23.24
N THR A 407 6.30 25.77 22.74
CA THR A 407 6.88 25.40 21.44
C THR A 407 5.94 24.54 20.60
N ARG A 408 5.96 24.70 19.28
CA ARG A 408 5.30 23.80 18.32
C ARG A 408 6.28 22.65 18.05
N PRO A 409 6.20 21.50 18.75
CA PRO A 409 7.15 20.44 18.50
C PRO A 409 6.92 19.87 17.09
N PRO A 410 7.99 19.45 16.39
CA PRO A 410 7.84 18.69 15.17
C PRO A 410 7.14 17.36 15.47
N MET A 411 6.47 16.78 14.48
CA MET A 411 5.92 15.44 14.57
C MET A 411 7.02 14.39 14.48
N PHE A 412 6.93 13.34 15.30
CA PHE A 412 7.82 12.20 15.14
C PHE A 412 7.49 11.44 13.86
N TRP A 413 8.44 11.32 12.93
CA TRP A 413 8.25 10.53 11.71
C TRP A 413 9.14 9.28 11.72
N THR A 414 8.51 8.12 11.55
CA THR A 414 9.21 6.85 11.29
C THR A 414 8.72 6.18 10.00
N ASN A 415 9.66 5.54 9.30
CA ASN A 415 9.41 4.79 8.07
C ASN A 415 9.86 3.34 8.21
N TYR A 416 8.93 2.39 8.11
CA TYR A 416 9.23 0.96 8.09
C TYR A 416 9.25 0.43 6.66
N TRP A 417 10.33 -0.24 6.28
CA TRP A 417 10.46 -0.76 4.92
C TRP A 417 11.21 -2.09 4.85
N TYR A 418 10.83 -2.95 3.90
CA TYR A 418 11.62 -4.13 3.54
C TYR A 418 12.52 -3.82 2.37
N PHE A 419 13.71 -4.41 2.37
CA PHE A 419 14.58 -4.34 1.20
C PHE A 419 13.99 -5.06 -0.02
N SER A 420 13.23 -6.14 0.19
CA SER A 420 12.54 -6.88 -0.88
C SER A 420 11.29 -6.16 -1.40
N ASP A 421 10.79 -5.16 -0.68
CA ASP A 421 9.64 -4.38 -1.15
C ASP A 421 10.13 -3.47 -2.25
N VAL A 422 9.77 -3.81 -3.48
CA VAL A 422 10.17 -3.02 -4.63
C VAL A 422 9.57 -1.63 -4.56
N ILE A 423 8.38 -1.43 -4.00
CA ILE A 423 7.71 -0.12 -3.91
C ILE A 423 8.35 0.78 -2.85
N ALA A 424 8.74 0.20 -1.72
CA ALA A 424 9.25 0.95 -0.57
C ALA A 424 10.77 1.16 -0.60
N ASN A 425 11.20 2.27 -0.02
CA ASN A 425 12.61 2.62 0.18
C ASN A 425 12.79 3.31 1.54
N ALA A 426 14.04 3.44 1.98
CA ALA A 426 14.39 4.41 3.00
C ALA A 426 14.11 5.83 2.48
N ILE A 427 13.55 6.69 3.33
CA ILE A 427 13.32 8.10 3.07
C ILE A 427 14.67 8.83 3.09
N ALA A 428 15.06 9.40 1.95
CA ALA A 428 16.29 10.15 1.74
C ALA A 428 15.99 11.56 1.22
N SER A 429 15.04 11.71 0.29
CA SER A 429 14.72 12.98 -0.38
C SER A 429 14.09 14.02 0.57
N TYR A 430 13.53 13.57 1.69
CA TYR A 430 12.88 14.42 2.69
C TYR A 430 13.78 14.69 3.90
N GLY A 431 14.98 14.10 3.93
CA GLY A 431 15.76 13.81 5.14
C GLY A 431 16.76 14.87 5.58
N ARG A 432 17.08 15.88 4.77
CA ARG A 432 18.26 16.72 4.98
C ARG A 432 17.94 18.20 4.76
N ALA A 433 17.59 18.89 5.84
CA ALA A 433 17.76 20.35 5.87
C ALA A 433 19.16 20.64 6.42
N THR A 434 19.99 21.30 5.62
CA THR A 434 21.21 21.93 6.13
C THR A 434 20.78 23.20 6.84
N THR A 435 20.80 23.22 8.17
CA THR A 435 20.68 24.49 8.90
C THR A 435 21.87 25.36 8.49
N THR A 436 21.59 26.45 7.78
CA THR A 436 22.62 27.31 7.18
C THR A 436 23.44 28.09 8.20
N SER A 437 23.10 28.00 9.49
CA SER A 437 23.66 28.85 10.55
C SER A 437 24.79 28.23 11.37
N ASP A 438 24.99 26.91 11.38
CA ASP A 438 26.08 26.31 12.16
C ASP A 438 26.67 25.05 11.47
N PRO A 439 27.92 25.09 10.98
CA PRO A 439 28.57 23.92 10.39
C PRO A 439 28.89 22.81 11.40
N THR A 440 28.66 23.04 12.70
CA THR A 440 28.78 22.04 13.77
C THR A 440 27.45 21.41 14.19
N ASP A 441 26.31 21.87 13.64
CA ASP A 441 25.00 21.34 13.99
C ASP A 441 24.86 19.87 13.54
N ASP A 442 24.45 19.04 14.50
CA ASP A 442 24.06 17.65 14.28
C ASP A 442 23.09 17.56 13.10
N VAL A 443 23.35 16.62 12.18
CA VAL A 443 22.48 16.37 11.03
C VAL A 443 21.06 16.05 11.54
N HIS A 444 20.14 17.00 11.40
CA HIS A 444 18.75 16.80 11.78
C HIS A 444 18.06 15.88 10.77
N TYR A 445 17.86 14.63 11.17
CA TYR A 445 17.07 13.69 10.39
C TYR A 445 15.59 13.95 10.60
N THR A 446 14.86 14.18 9.51
CA THR A 446 13.40 14.38 9.56
C THR A 446 12.63 13.07 9.77
N CYS A 447 13.21 11.94 9.37
CA CYS A 447 12.57 10.62 9.40
C CYS A 447 13.49 9.53 9.96
N LEU A 448 12.98 8.75 10.91
CA LEU A 448 13.63 7.53 11.40
C LEU A 448 13.31 6.35 10.47
N ASN A 449 14.28 5.99 9.62
CA ASN A 449 14.16 4.82 8.75
C ASN A 449 14.47 3.52 9.50
N VAL A 450 13.49 2.63 9.56
CA VAL A 450 13.59 1.30 10.15
C VAL A 450 13.49 0.25 9.04
N ARG A 451 14.62 -0.36 8.71
CA ARG A 451 14.63 -1.50 7.76
C ARG A 451 14.20 -2.77 8.49
N LEU A 452 13.08 -3.33 8.08
CA LEU A 452 12.63 -4.64 8.56
C LEU A 452 13.33 -5.76 7.77
N PRO A 453 13.61 -6.92 8.40
CA PRO A 453 14.12 -8.06 7.67
C PRO A 453 13.02 -8.60 6.75
N SER A 454 13.33 -8.84 5.48
CA SER A 454 12.36 -9.38 4.52
C SER A 454 11.73 -10.68 5.05
N PRO A 455 10.40 -10.85 4.96
CA PRO A 455 9.78 -12.13 5.28
C PRO A 455 10.31 -13.21 4.33
N ALA A 456 10.77 -14.34 4.87
CA ALA A 456 11.37 -15.41 4.09
C ALA A 456 10.37 -16.02 3.11
N GLY A 457 10.81 -16.33 1.89
CA GLY A 457 9.98 -17.01 0.87
C GLY A 457 8.88 -16.15 0.24
N VAL A 458 8.84 -14.85 0.52
CA VAL A 458 7.81 -13.95 -0.02
C VAL A 458 8.40 -13.07 -1.12
N ILE A 459 7.98 -13.33 -2.37
CA ILE A 459 8.36 -12.52 -3.54
C ILE A 459 7.72 -11.11 -3.47
N TRP A 460 6.61 -10.96 -2.74
CA TRP A 460 5.86 -9.72 -2.60
C TRP A 460 5.63 -9.33 -1.12
N SER A 461 6.56 -8.58 -0.53
CA SER A 461 6.51 -8.19 0.87
C SER A 461 5.65 -6.95 1.16
N HIS A 462 5.26 -6.20 0.12
CA HIS A 462 4.54 -4.92 0.25
C HIS A 462 3.21 -5.00 1.04
N GLY A 463 2.49 -6.11 0.94
CA GLY A 463 1.22 -6.33 1.63
C GLY A 463 1.34 -6.99 3.01
N ARG A 464 2.57 -7.27 3.49
CA ARG A 464 2.81 -8.09 4.69
C ARG A 464 3.19 -7.33 5.95
N TYR A 465 3.23 -6.00 5.88
CA TYR A 465 3.70 -5.18 6.99
C TYR A 465 2.87 -5.35 8.27
N LEU A 466 1.53 -5.32 8.16
CA LEU A 466 0.66 -5.46 9.33
C LEU A 466 0.71 -6.87 9.94
N ASP A 467 0.88 -7.90 9.10
CA ASP A 467 1.04 -9.29 9.55
C ASP A 467 2.41 -9.56 10.22
N ASP A 468 3.38 -8.63 10.07
CA ASP A 468 4.73 -8.82 10.58
C ASP A 468 4.85 -8.27 12.00
N ARG A 469 4.91 -9.18 12.98
CA ARG A 469 5.14 -8.87 14.40
C ARG A 469 6.32 -7.93 14.65
N ARG A 470 7.33 -7.92 13.78
CA ARG A 470 8.50 -7.03 13.92
C ARG A 470 8.14 -5.56 13.69
N LEU A 471 7.12 -5.25 12.90
CA LEU A 471 6.59 -3.87 12.78
C LEU A 471 6.08 -3.39 14.16
N TRP A 472 5.40 -4.28 14.87
CA TRP A 472 4.77 -3.97 16.16
C TRP A 472 5.75 -3.97 17.34
N HIS A 473 6.78 -4.83 17.30
CA HIS A 473 7.66 -5.12 18.44
C HIS A 473 9.16 -4.95 18.16
N THR A 474 9.57 -4.09 17.22
CA THR A 474 10.99 -3.96 16.79
C THR A 474 11.99 -4.11 17.95
N GLN A 475 13.00 -4.97 17.75
CA GLN A 475 13.90 -5.51 18.77
C GLN A 475 14.68 -4.49 19.63
N ASP A 476 14.74 -3.22 19.21
CA ASP A 476 15.40 -2.15 19.97
C ASP A 476 14.53 -1.56 21.10
N GLY A 477 13.47 -2.27 21.52
CA GLY A 477 12.74 -2.07 22.78
C GLY A 477 11.92 -0.78 22.92
N ARG A 478 11.99 0.17 21.98
CA ARG A 478 11.29 1.48 22.10
C ARG A 478 10.71 2.07 20.81
N ARG A 479 10.66 1.27 19.74
CA ARG A 479 10.40 1.79 18.38
C ARG A 479 9.38 0.98 17.59
N GLY A 480 8.68 0.05 18.24
CA GLY A 480 7.62 -0.71 17.60
C GLY A 480 6.35 0.14 17.49
N LEU A 481 5.52 -0.12 16.49
CA LEU A 481 4.28 0.62 16.30
C LEU A 481 3.36 0.56 17.53
N ALA A 482 3.30 -0.60 18.19
CA ALA A 482 2.57 -0.77 19.44
C ALA A 482 3.15 0.12 20.56
N THR A 483 4.48 0.20 20.67
CA THR A 483 5.14 1.07 21.64
C THR A 483 4.89 2.54 21.34
N ILE A 484 4.93 2.97 20.08
CA ILE A 484 4.63 4.37 19.71
C ILE A 484 3.20 4.74 20.10
N VAL A 485 2.27 3.81 19.90
CA VAL A 485 0.85 4.03 20.20
C VAL A 485 0.55 3.93 21.70
N ALA A 486 1.26 3.08 22.45
CA ALA A 486 1.02 2.80 23.87
C ALA A 486 1.92 3.56 24.87
N SER A 487 3.14 3.96 24.46
CA SER A 487 3.99 4.87 25.26
C SER A 487 3.43 6.30 25.33
N ALA A 488 2.39 6.51 24.54
CA ALA A 488 1.48 7.60 24.68
C ALA A 488 0.49 7.26 25.81
#